data_AF-A0A4R9LXD7-F1
#
_entry.id   AF-A0A4R9LXD7-F1
#
_cell.length_a   1.000
_cell.length_b   1.000
_cell.length_c   1.000
_cell.angle_alpha   90.00
_cell.angle_beta   90.00
_cell.angle_gamma   90.00
#
_symmetry.space_group_name_H-M   'P 1'
#
loop_
_entity.id
_entity.type
_entity.pdbx_description
1 polymer ?
#
loop_
_entity_poly.entity_id
_entity_poly.type
_entity_poly.pdbx_seq_one_letter_code
_entity_poly.pdbx_strand_id
1 'polypeptide(L)'
;MPNSKFNTILDIYQTANSSATKRNTEALLNAAIEQNQQILELRQQLHVAQEQANRFAAKQLDLQLKEAVAKQEQKFLRKFVFTFETAIEEALQLSDDIAKYVFLNFDILPVVGFVEDAVEKLDNLDDKRSARNQLKILKENQDLIKKYEKDYQNSSLCKFRKLAENFSEQDELPLPEKAQVPKVVYKKYKRKYGIPAVIAAIMTIVKTSQYILTPIEQWDSKFLFIEFVYGINPTIILPGYFAFVRYRNYKPKDQIEKENQELKDEYEKSLEEAESTYKEQMKEYEKIKFESDEKLIEHEDARYHALEDFPEYFRFQNYIIKQFSAEKFNSSYRGNDEE
;
A
#
# COMPACT_ATOMS: atom_id res chain seq x y z
N MET A 1 101.69 -7.05 49.68
CA MET A 1 100.37 -7.54 49.25
C MET A 1 99.67 -6.46 48.43
N PRO A 2 99.49 -6.61 47.11
CA PRO A 2 98.91 -5.60 46.23
C PRO A 2 97.50 -6.02 45.76
N ASN A 3 96.46 -5.74 46.55
CA ASN A 3 95.05 -6.04 46.16
C ASN A 3 94.12 -4.81 46.12
N SER A 4 94.61 -3.58 46.35
CA SER A 4 93.72 -2.39 46.35
C SER A 4 93.54 -1.73 44.98
N LYS A 5 94.54 -1.80 44.09
CA LYS A 5 94.47 -1.11 42.78
C LYS A 5 93.59 -1.84 41.76
N PHE A 6 93.49 -3.17 41.87
CA PHE A 6 92.69 -3.97 40.93
C PHE A 6 91.18 -3.74 41.13
N ASN A 7 90.71 -3.69 42.38
CA ASN A 7 89.30 -3.43 42.68
C ASN A 7 88.85 -2.02 42.26
N THR A 8 89.69 -1.00 42.45
CA THR A 8 89.36 0.37 42.03
C THR A 8 89.29 0.52 40.51
N ILE A 9 90.16 -0.15 39.75
CA ILE A 9 90.11 -0.14 38.28
C ILE A 9 88.87 -0.88 37.78
N LEU A 10 88.51 -2.00 38.42
CA LEU A 10 87.33 -2.79 38.07
C LEU A 10 86.04 -2.02 38.34
N ASP A 11 85.94 -1.31 39.46
CA ASP A 11 84.80 -0.46 39.81
C ASP A 11 84.66 0.76 38.89
N ILE A 12 85.78 1.41 38.54
CA ILE A 12 85.79 2.52 37.56
C ILE A 12 85.35 2.02 36.18
N TYR A 13 85.86 0.85 35.75
CA TYR A 13 85.49 0.26 34.47
C TYR A 13 84.00 -0.11 34.45
N GLN A 14 83.47 -0.73 35.51
CA GLN A 14 82.05 -1.08 35.61
C GLN A 14 81.15 0.16 35.68
N THR A 15 81.58 1.24 36.36
CA THR A 15 80.82 2.50 36.44
C THR A 15 80.84 3.27 35.12
N ALA A 16 81.99 3.29 34.43
CA ALA A 16 82.10 3.86 33.08
C ALA A 16 81.26 3.06 32.07
N ASN A 17 81.27 1.74 32.15
CA ASN A 17 80.44 0.89 31.29
C ASN A 17 78.96 1.07 31.59
N SER A 18 78.54 1.08 32.85
CA SER A 18 77.13 1.28 33.22
C SER A 18 76.62 2.68 32.83
N SER A 19 77.45 3.72 32.98
CA SER A 19 77.13 5.06 32.50
C SER A 19 77.07 5.12 30.96
N ALA A 20 77.97 4.44 30.25
CA ALA A 20 77.96 4.39 28.79
C ALA A 20 76.74 3.60 28.27
N THR A 21 76.42 2.46 28.89
CA THR A 21 75.22 1.69 28.60
C THR A 21 73.98 2.52 28.87
N LYS A 22 73.88 3.24 30.00
CA LYS A 22 72.74 4.10 30.32
C LYS A 22 72.55 5.20 29.28
N ARG A 23 73.62 5.91 28.89
CA ARG A 23 73.57 6.93 27.82
C ARG A 23 73.16 6.34 26.47
N ASN A 24 73.69 5.17 26.10
CA ASN A 24 73.29 4.51 24.87
C ASN A 24 71.83 4.05 24.92
N THR A 25 71.35 3.59 26.08
CA THR A 25 69.96 3.16 26.26
C THR A 25 69.02 4.36 26.23
N GLU A 26 69.38 5.49 26.84
CA GLU A 26 68.64 6.76 26.77
C GLU A 26 68.64 7.34 25.34
N ALA A 27 69.77 7.28 24.63
CA ALA A 27 69.84 7.69 23.22
C ALA A 27 68.99 6.80 22.31
N LEU A 28 69.02 5.47 22.51
CA LEU A 28 68.17 4.52 21.80
C LEU A 28 66.69 4.74 22.13
N LEU A 29 66.35 5.01 23.39
CA LEU A 29 64.99 5.31 23.81
C LEU A 29 64.48 6.60 23.16
N ASN A 30 65.27 7.67 23.17
CA ASN A 30 64.91 8.94 22.53
C ASN A 30 64.77 8.79 21.01
N ALA A 31 65.66 8.05 20.36
CA ALA A 31 65.55 7.75 18.93
C ALA A 31 64.29 6.91 18.63
N ALA A 32 63.93 5.95 19.49
CA ALA A 32 62.70 5.17 19.35
C ALA A 32 61.44 6.01 19.60
N ILE A 33 61.49 6.97 20.53
CA ILE A 33 60.39 7.93 20.76
C ILE A 33 60.21 8.83 19.54
N GLU A 34 61.29 9.37 18.99
CA GLU A 34 61.28 10.22 17.79
C GLU A 34 60.75 9.46 16.56
N GLN A 35 61.19 8.21 16.36
CA GLN A 35 60.66 7.34 15.30
C GLN A 35 59.16 7.08 15.46
N ASN A 36 58.69 6.83 16.69
CA ASN A 36 57.26 6.63 16.93
C ASN A 36 56.44 7.90 16.67
N GLN A 37 56.96 9.08 17.00
CA GLN A 37 56.33 10.36 16.67
C GLN A 37 56.23 10.53 15.15
N GLN A 38 57.31 10.26 14.40
CA GLN A 38 57.29 10.29 12.94
C GLN A 38 56.27 9.31 12.33
N ILE A 39 56.15 8.09 12.87
CA ILE A 39 55.15 7.10 12.42
C ILE A 39 53.72 7.62 12.67
N LEU A 40 53.47 8.26 13.81
CA LEU A 40 52.16 8.84 14.13
C LEU A 40 51.80 9.99 13.17
N GLU A 41 52.75 10.88 12.88
CA GLU A 41 52.58 11.96 11.91
C GLU A 41 52.29 11.42 10.50
N LEU A 42 53.05 10.41 10.05
CA LEU A 42 52.80 9.75 8.76
C LEU A 42 51.43 9.08 8.70
N ARG A 43 50.95 8.47 9.79
CA ARG A 43 49.59 7.90 9.87
C ARG A 43 48.52 8.98 9.76
N GLN A 44 48.70 10.13 10.41
CA GLN A 44 47.78 11.26 10.29
C GLN A 44 47.77 11.84 8.88
N GLN A 45 48.94 12.00 8.26
CA GLN A 45 49.06 12.45 6.86
C GLN A 45 48.39 11.46 5.90
N LEU A 46 48.57 10.15 6.09
CA LEU A 46 47.89 9.11 5.31
C LEU A 46 46.38 9.18 5.48
N HIS A 47 45.87 9.35 6.70
CA HIS A 47 44.44 9.46 6.96
C HIS A 47 43.84 10.69 6.26
N VAL A 48 44.48 11.86 6.39
CA VAL A 48 44.04 13.09 5.72
C VAL A 48 44.10 12.94 4.19
N ALA A 49 45.16 12.33 3.65
CA ALA A 49 45.30 12.07 2.23
C ALA A 49 44.21 11.10 1.72
N GLN A 50 43.86 10.07 2.50
CA GLN A 50 42.81 9.12 2.18
C GLN A 50 41.42 9.76 2.21
N GLU A 51 41.12 10.58 3.22
CA GLU A 51 39.87 11.35 3.26
C GLU A 51 39.74 12.33 2.10
N GLN A 52 40.84 13.03 1.75
CA GLN A 52 40.86 13.91 0.58
C GLN A 52 40.66 13.13 -0.71
N ALA A 53 41.36 12.01 -0.91
CA ALA A 53 41.21 11.14 -2.07
C ALA A 53 39.77 10.60 -2.20
N ASN A 54 39.15 10.19 -1.08
CA ASN A 54 37.76 9.75 -1.06
C ASN A 54 36.79 10.89 -1.44
N ARG A 55 37.03 12.11 -0.96
CA ARG A 55 36.24 13.29 -1.36
C ARG A 55 36.41 13.63 -2.85
N PHE A 56 37.64 13.54 -3.38
CA PHE A 56 37.89 13.75 -4.80
C PHE A 56 37.23 12.66 -5.67
N ALA A 57 37.36 11.39 -5.27
CA ALA A 57 36.70 10.27 -5.96
C ALA A 57 35.18 10.41 -5.94
N ALA A 58 34.57 10.79 -4.81
CA ALA A 58 33.14 11.04 -4.73
C ALA A 58 32.69 12.20 -5.64
N LYS A 59 33.44 13.31 -5.68
CA LYS A 59 33.16 14.43 -6.61
C LYS A 59 33.31 14.01 -8.08
N GLN A 60 34.31 13.19 -8.38
CA GLN A 60 34.52 12.68 -9.73
C GLN A 60 33.39 11.74 -10.16
N LEU A 61 32.92 10.87 -9.26
CA LEU A 61 31.76 10.02 -9.51
C LEU A 61 30.47 10.84 -9.69
N ASP A 62 30.27 11.90 -8.91
CA ASP A 62 29.14 12.82 -9.09
C ASP A 62 29.17 13.53 -10.45
N LEU A 63 30.35 14.00 -10.89
CA LEU A 63 30.53 14.58 -12.23
C LEU A 63 30.26 13.55 -13.33
N GLN A 64 30.80 12.33 -13.20
CA GLN A 64 30.56 11.24 -14.15
C GLN A 64 29.07 10.85 -14.21
N LEU A 65 28.38 10.84 -13.07
CA LEU A 65 26.95 10.57 -13.01
C LEU A 65 26.16 11.69 -13.70
N LYS A 66 26.49 12.95 -13.44
CA LYS A 66 25.88 14.11 -14.11
C LYS A 66 26.08 14.06 -15.62
N GLU A 67 27.29 13.76 -16.08
CA GLU A 67 27.59 13.60 -17.50
C GLU A 67 26.84 12.42 -18.13
N ALA A 68 26.76 11.29 -17.43
CA ALA A 68 26.02 10.11 -17.89
C ALA A 68 24.51 10.38 -18.00
N VAL A 69 23.93 11.05 -17.00
CA VAL A 69 22.53 11.48 -17.00
C VAL A 69 22.26 12.46 -18.14
N ALA A 70 23.08 13.50 -18.29
CA ALA A 70 22.95 14.46 -19.38
C ALA A 70 23.07 13.80 -20.76
N LYS A 71 24.00 12.84 -20.93
CA LYS A 71 24.16 12.08 -22.17
C LYS A 71 22.94 11.20 -22.46
N GLN A 72 22.37 10.56 -21.44
CA GLN A 72 21.16 9.77 -21.57
C GLN A 72 19.94 10.63 -21.91
N GLU A 73 19.82 11.80 -21.28
CA GLU A 73 18.80 12.79 -21.57
C GLU A 73 18.90 13.27 -23.03
N GLN A 74 20.08 13.67 -23.50
CA GLN A 74 20.30 14.05 -24.90
C GLN A 74 19.97 12.91 -25.88
N LYS A 75 20.30 11.66 -25.53
CA LYS A 75 19.93 10.49 -26.35
C LYS A 75 18.41 10.30 -26.41
N PHE A 76 17.71 10.49 -25.29
CA PHE A 76 16.25 10.43 -25.23
C PHE A 76 15.63 11.56 -26.06
N LEU A 77 16.07 12.81 -25.88
CA LEU A 77 15.59 13.97 -26.61
C LEU A 77 15.76 13.79 -28.13
N ARG A 78 16.92 13.31 -28.59
CA ARG A 78 17.14 13.01 -30.02
C ARG A 78 16.20 11.93 -30.55
N LYS A 79 16.04 10.83 -29.81
CA LYS A 79 15.09 9.77 -30.19
C LYS A 79 13.67 10.32 -30.28
N PHE A 80 13.24 11.07 -29.27
CA PHE A 80 11.91 11.66 -29.19
C PHE A 80 11.64 12.61 -30.36
N VAL A 81 12.58 13.52 -30.63
CA VAL A 81 12.49 14.44 -31.78
C VAL A 81 12.44 13.67 -33.08
N PHE A 82 13.33 12.73 -33.32
CA PHE A 82 13.31 11.92 -34.55
C PHE A 82 11.97 11.17 -34.75
N THR A 83 11.43 10.57 -33.68
CA THR A 83 10.12 9.91 -33.73
C THR A 83 8.99 10.89 -34.05
N PHE A 84 9.06 12.10 -33.52
CA PHE A 84 8.11 13.17 -33.84
C PHE A 84 8.22 13.63 -35.30
N GLU A 85 9.44 13.81 -35.83
CA GLU A 85 9.65 14.14 -37.24
C GLU A 85 9.07 13.07 -38.16
N THR A 86 9.33 11.80 -37.85
CA THR A 86 8.78 10.64 -38.58
C THR A 86 7.25 10.66 -38.56
N ALA A 87 6.65 10.97 -37.41
CA ALA A 87 5.20 11.04 -37.26
C ALA A 87 4.57 12.13 -38.15
N ILE A 88 5.21 13.30 -38.27
CA ILE A 88 4.75 14.37 -39.16
C ILE A 88 4.88 13.96 -40.62
N GLU A 89 6.02 13.38 -41.01
CA GLU A 89 6.25 12.96 -42.39
C GLU A 89 5.25 11.89 -42.84
N GLU A 90 4.94 10.93 -41.97
CA GLU A 90 3.92 9.93 -42.25
C GLU A 90 2.50 10.50 -42.25
N ALA A 91 2.19 11.47 -41.38
CA ALA A 91 0.91 12.17 -41.40
C ALA A 91 0.68 12.89 -42.75
N LEU A 92 1.74 13.46 -43.33
CA LEU A 92 1.69 14.13 -44.64
C LEU A 92 1.50 13.16 -45.82
N GLN A 93 1.73 11.85 -45.63
CA GLN A 93 1.51 10.83 -46.65
C GLN A 93 0.08 10.26 -46.64
N LEU A 94 -0.73 10.61 -45.63
CA LEU A 94 -2.13 10.21 -45.57
C LEU A 94 -2.96 10.93 -46.63
N SER A 95 -4.13 10.35 -46.94
CA SER A 95 -5.11 11.02 -47.80
C SER A 95 -5.49 12.41 -47.26
N ASP A 96 -5.69 13.39 -48.13
CA ASP A 96 -5.90 14.80 -47.76
C ASP A 96 -7.00 14.98 -46.70
N ASP A 97 -8.07 14.19 -46.77
CA ASP A 97 -9.19 14.28 -45.82
C ASP A 97 -8.83 13.74 -44.43
N ILE A 98 -7.96 12.74 -44.35
CA ILE A 98 -7.52 12.14 -43.10
C ILE A 98 -6.36 12.94 -42.48
N ALA A 99 -5.43 13.43 -43.31
CA ALA A 99 -4.37 14.32 -42.88
C ALA A 99 -4.95 15.57 -42.18
N LYS A 100 -6.05 16.14 -42.71
CA LYS A 100 -6.76 17.26 -42.07
C LYS A 100 -7.17 16.93 -40.63
N TYR A 101 -7.78 15.77 -40.42
CA TYR A 101 -8.20 15.34 -39.08
C TYR A 101 -7.02 14.95 -38.21
N VAL A 102 -5.92 14.46 -38.79
CA VAL A 102 -4.68 14.24 -38.06
C VAL A 102 -4.20 15.55 -37.45
N PHE A 103 -4.03 16.61 -38.24
CA PHE A 103 -3.51 17.88 -37.73
C PHE A 103 -4.51 18.71 -36.89
N LEU A 104 -5.83 18.54 -37.08
CA LEU A 104 -6.88 19.17 -36.24
C LEU A 104 -7.10 18.47 -34.91
N ASN A 105 -7.01 17.14 -34.91
CA ASN A 105 -7.42 16.33 -33.77
C ASN A 105 -6.23 15.87 -32.92
N PHE A 106 -5.03 15.68 -33.48
CA PHE A 106 -4.11 14.72 -32.88
C PHE A 106 -3.75 14.99 -31.43
N ASP A 107 -3.78 13.91 -30.65
CA ASP A 107 -2.76 13.37 -29.72
C ASP A 107 -1.34 14.00 -29.73
N ILE A 108 -0.99 14.79 -30.74
CA ILE A 108 0.21 15.64 -30.85
C ILE A 108 0.02 16.99 -30.15
N LEU A 109 -1.17 17.60 -30.08
CA LEU A 109 -1.41 18.91 -29.43
C LEU A 109 -0.95 18.96 -27.96
N PRO A 110 -1.23 17.94 -27.13
CA PRO A 110 -0.65 17.86 -25.77
C PRO A 110 0.87 17.70 -25.80
N VAL A 111 1.42 17.13 -26.88
CA VAL A 111 2.84 16.81 -27.08
C VAL A 111 3.61 17.96 -27.73
N VAL A 112 2.98 18.92 -28.42
CA VAL A 112 3.65 20.05 -29.07
C VAL A 112 4.43 20.87 -28.04
N GLY A 113 3.85 21.14 -26.86
CA GLY A 113 4.57 21.82 -25.78
C GLY A 113 5.79 21.04 -25.29
N PHE A 114 5.69 19.71 -25.20
CA PHE A 114 6.83 18.85 -24.85
C PHE A 114 7.88 18.79 -25.97
N VAL A 115 7.47 18.88 -27.23
CA VAL A 115 8.38 18.93 -28.38
C VAL A 115 9.10 20.26 -28.46
N GLU A 116 8.41 21.38 -28.24
CA GLU A 116 9.03 22.71 -28.18
C GLU A 116 10.15 22.72 -27.12
N ASP A 117 9.84 22.25 -25.90
CA ASP A 117 10.82 22.13 -24.81
C ASP A 117 11.95 21.15 -25.14
N ALA A 118 11.63 19.99 -25.72
CA ALA A 118 12.63 18.99 -26.13
C ALA A 118 13.60 19.55 -27.18
N VAL A 119 13.09 20.31 -28.15
CA VAL A 119 13.90 20.95 -29.19
C VAL A 119 14.78 22.06 -28.61
N GLU A 120 14.29 22.81 -27.63
CA GLU A 120 15.11 23.83 -26.95
C GLU A 120 16.25 23.23 -26.13
N LYS A 121 16.01 22.07 -25.51
CA LYS A 121 17.00 21.33 -24.70
C LYS A 121 18.01 20.52 -25.51
N LEU A 122 17.81 20.34 -26.82
CA LEU A 122 18.81 19.69 -27.68
C LEU A 122 20.10 20.51 -27.80
N ASP A 123 21.23 19.86 -27.56
CA ASP A 123 22.57 20.45 -27.69
C ASP A 123 23.04 20.54 -29.15
N ASN A 124 22.60 19.61 -30.00
CA ASN A 124 23.00 19.57 -31.41
C ASN A 124 22.21 20.60 -32.23
N LEU A 125 22.92 21.54 -32.86
CA LEU A 125 22.34 22.60 -33.67
C LEU A 125 21.63 22.08 -34.92
N ASP A 126 22.12 21.00 -35.55
CA ASP A 126 21.52 20.45 -36.77
C ASP A 126 20.20 19.74 -36.46
N ASP A 127 20.18 18.88 -35.45
CA ASP A 127 18.97 18.20 -34.96
C ASP A 127 17.92 19.24 -34.53
N LYS A 128 18.35 20.29 -33.83
CA LYS A 128 17.51 21.41 -33.40
C LYS A 128 16.93 22.19 -34.58
N ARG A 129 17.72 22.40 -35.65
CA ARG A 129 17.26 23.08 -36.87
C ARG A 129 16.25 22.24 -37.63
N SER A 130 16.50 20.94 -37.77
CA SER A 130 15.57 20.00 -38.39
C SER A 130 14.23 19.99 -37.66
N ALA A 131 14.27 19.81 -36.34
CA ALA A 131 13.07 19.74 -35.52
C ALA A 131 12.26 21.05 -35.52
N ARG A 132 12.94 22.21 -35.55
CA ARG A 132 12.28 23.51 -35.72
C ARG A 132 11.59 23.64 -37.07
N ASN A 133 12.18 23.12 -38.14
CA ASN A 133 11.53 23.11 -39.45
C ASN A 133 10.28 22.23 -39.44
N GLN A 134 10.36 21.04 -38.83
CA GLN A 134 9.20 20.13 -38.72
C GLN A 134 8.09 20.72 -37.85
N LEU A 135 8.45 21.39 -36.76
CA LEU A 135 7.50 22.12 -35.92
C LEU A 135 6.85 23.29 -36.65
N LYS A 136 7.61 23.98 -37.51
CA LYS A 136 7.07 25.03 -38.39
C LYS A 136 6.09 24.43 -39.40
N ILE A 137 6.43 23.33 -40.06
CA ILE A 137 5.56 22.61 -41.00
C ILE A 137 4.25 22.19 -40.30
N LEU A 138 4.34 21.66 -39.08
CA LEU A 138 3.18 21.30 -38.28
C LEU A 138 2.29 22.52 -37.99
N LYS A 139 2.85 23.65 -37.54
CA LYS A 139 2.09 24.88 -37.27
C LYS A 139 1.44 25.45 -38.52
N GLU A 140 2.16 25.49 -39.64
CA GLU A 140 1.63 25.96 -40.93
C GLU A 140 0.46 25.08 -41.40
N ASN A 141 0.59 23.76 -41.30
CA ASN A 141 -0.49 22.84 -41.64
C ASN A 141 -1.69 22.97 -40.69
N GLN A 142 -1.46 23.13 -39.39
CA GLN A 142 -2.54 23.42 -38.44
C GLN A 142 -3.32 24.68 -38.84
N ASP A 143 -2.62 25.77 -39.16
CA ASP A 143 -3.27 27.02 -39.56
C ASP A 143 -4.05 26.88 -40.89
N LEU A 144 -3.52 26.12 -41.85
CA LEU A 144 -4.20 25.85 -43.12
C LEU A 144 -5.47 25.01 -42.93
N ILE A 145 -5.44 24.09 -41.97
CA ILE A 145 -6.47 23.09 -41.77
C ILE A 145 -7.56 23.58 -40.80
N LYS A 146 -7.29 24.61 -39.97
CA LYS A 146 -8.29 25.28 -39.09
C LYS A 146 -9.62 25.61 -39.78
N LYS A 147 -9.61 25.90 -41.08
CA LYS A 147 -10.84 26.14 -41.85
C LYS A 147 -11.80 24.94 -41.89
N TYR A 148 -11.30 23.72 -41.70
CA TYR A 148 -12.07 22.46 -41.66
C TYR A 148 -12.46 22.04 -40.24
N GLU A 149 -12.21 22.88 -39.22
CA GLU A 149 -12.52 22.56 -37.84
C GLU A 149 -14.00 22.24 -37.62
N LYS A 150 -14.90 22.96 -38.30
CA LYS A 150 -16.35 22.70 -38.22
C LYS A 150 -16.72 21.32 -38.79
N ASP A 151 -16.09 20.93 -39.89
CA ASP A 151 -16.33 19.62 -40.52
C ASP A 151 -15.82 18.51 -39.61
N TYR A 152 -14.63 18.71 -39.03
CA TYR A 152 -14.07 17.81 -38.04
C TYR A 152 -14.95 17.67 -36.80
N GLN A 153 -15.47 18.78 -36.24
CA GLN A 153 -16.36 18.77 -35.08
C GLN A 153 -17.65 17.95 -35.28
N ASN A 154 -18.08 17.79 -36.54
CA ASN A 154 -19.25 17.00 -36.91
C ASN A 154 -18.94 15.54 -37.28
N SER A 155 -17.66 15.18 -37.42
CA SER A 155 -17.21 13.84 -37.81
C SER A 155 -17.43 12.78 -36.72
N SER A 156 -17.54 11.51 -37.12
CA SER A 156 -17.59 10.36 -36.20
C SER A 156 -16.33 10.26 -35.33
N LEU A 157 -15.15 10.63 -35.85
CA LEU A 157 -13.90 10.72 -35.08
C LEU A 157 -13.99 11.68 -33.89
N CYS A 158 -14.56 12.87 -34.08
CA CYS A 158 -14.70 13.86 -33.00
C CYS A 158 -15.72 13.43 -31.95
N LYS A 159 -16.81 12.81 -32.38
CA LYS A 159 -17.82 12.23 -31.47
C LYS A 159 -17.20 11.13 -30.61
N PHE A 160 -16.51 10.17 -31.23
CA PHE A 160 -15.82 9.10 -30.53
C PHE A 160 -14.82 9.66 -29.50
N ARG A 161 -13.98 10.63 -29.90
CA ARG A 161 -13.01 11.25 -28.99
C ARG A 161 -13.68 11.93 -27.78
N LYS A 162 -14.72 12.74 -28.00
CA LYS A 162 -15.44 13.43 -26.91
C LYS A 162 -16.05 12.43 -25.92
N LEU A 163 -16.52 11.29 -26.41
CA LEU A 163 -17.03 10.22 -25.56
C LEU A 163 -15.89 9.55 -24.80
N ALA A 164 -14.76 9.26 -25.45
CA ALA A 164 -13.59 8.65 -24.83
C ALA A 164 -12.96 9.52 -23.73
N GLU A 165 -12.88 10.85 -23.90
CA GLU A 165 -12.36 11.77 -22.88
C GLU A 165 -13.21 11.79 -21.59
N ASN A 166 -14.51 11.52 -21.71
CA ASN A 166 -15.44 11.43 -20.58
C ASN A 166 -15.64 9.99 -20.07
N PHE A 167 -15.06 9.01 -20.77
CA PHE A 167 -15.09 7.61 -20.38
C PHE A 167 -13.92 7.33 -19.45
N SER A 168 -14.03 7.72 -18.17
CA SER A 168 -13.15 7.14 -17.16
C SER A 168 -13.46 5.64 -17.09
N GLU A 169 -12.44 4.78 -17.15
CA GLU A 169 -12.58 3.36 -16.84
C GLU A 169 -13.44 3.24 -15.58
N GLN A 170 -14.68 2.76 -15.77
CA GLN A 170 -15.69 2.77 -14.74
C GLN A 170 -15.25 1.76 -13.68
N ASP A 171 -14.85 2.25 -12.51
CA ASP A 171 -14.70 1.41 -11.33
C ASP A 171 -16.04 0.68 -11.15
N GLU A 172 -16.02 -0.65 -11.26
CA GLU A 172 -17.19 -1.48 -11.03
C GLU A 172 -17.81 -1.08 -9.69
N LEU A 173 -18.97 -0.42 -9.74
CA LEU A 173 -19.65 0.00 -8.53
C LEU A 173 -19.94 -1.26 -7.70
N PRO A 174 -19.49 -1.31 -6.43
CA PRO A 174 -19.72 -2.47 -5.61
C PRO A 174 -21.22 -2.68 -5.43
N LEU A 175 -21.67 -3.93 -5.59
CA LEU A 175 -23.05 -4.30 -5.40
C LEU A 175 -23.46 -3.97 -3.94
N PRO A 176 -24.61 -3.31 -3.71
CA PRO A 176 -25.10 -3.07 -2.36
C PRO A 176 -25.22 -4.39 -1.56
N GLU A 177 -24.77 -4.40 -0.32
CA GLU A 177 -24.89 -5.58 0.56
C GLU A 177 -26.13 -5.47 1.44
N LYS A 178 -26.88 -6.58 1.59
CA LYS A 178 -28.02 -6.63 2.51
C LYS A 178 -27.51 -6.60 3.95
N ALA A 179 -27.89 -5.57 4.70
CA ALA A 179 -27.57 -5.46 6.12
C ALA A 179 -28.12 -6.68 6.90
N GLN A 180 -27.26 -7.32 7.69
CA GLN A 180 -27.67 -8.43 8.55
C GLN A 180 -28.29 -7.90 9.84
N VAL A 181 -29.59 -8.12 10.01
CA VAL A 181 -30.27 -7.83 11.28
C VAL A 181 -30.03 -9.00 12.25
N PRO A 182 -29.42 -8.77 13.42
CA PRO A 182 -29.13 -9.85 14.37
C PRO A 182 -30.41 -10.50 14.89
N LYS A 183 -30.46 -11.84 14.90
CA LYS A 183 -31.62 -12.59 15.40
C LYS A 183 -31.88 -12.27 16.88
N VAL A 184 -33.12 -11.90 17.19
CA VAL A 184 -33.56 -11.68 18.58
C VAL A 184 -33.59 -12.98 19.38
N VAL A 185 -33.12 -12.90 20.63
CA VAL A 185 -33.17 -14.00 21.60
C VAL A 185 -34.36 -13.82 22.53
N TYR A 186 -35.39 -14.64 22.36
CA TYR A 186 -36.60 -14.60 23.18
C TYR A 186 -36.36 -15.12 24.60
N LYS A 187 -37.02 -14.47 25.58
CA LYS A 187 -37.00 -14.88 26.98
C LYS A 187 -37.88 -16.11 27.16
N LYS A 188 -37.31 -17.22 27.63
CA LYS A 188 -38.07 -18.44 27.97
C LYS A 188 -38.78 -18.28 29.30
N TYR A 189 -40.07 -18.64 29.35
CA TYR A 189 -40.81 -18.73 30.60
C TYR A 189 -40.21 -19.78 31.53
N LYS A 190 -39.99 -19.41 32.80
CA LYS A 190 -39.54 -20.34 33.84
C LYS A 190 -40.56 -20.35 34.98
N ARG A 191 -41.21 -21.50 35.22
CA ARG A 191 -42.20 -21.68 36.30
C ARG A 191 -41.68 -21.20 37.66
N LYS A 192 -42.56 -20.56 38.42
CA LYS A 192 -42.28 -19.94 39.74
C LYS A 192 -41.69 -20.92 40.75
N TYR A 193 -42.25 -22.13 40.83
CA TYR A 193 -41.88 -23.15 41.81
C TYR A 193 -41.16 -24.37 41.22
N GLY A 194 -40.82 -24.38 39.93
CA GLY A 194 -40.24 -25.56 39.27
C GLY A 194 -38.94 -26.03 39.92
N ILE A 195 -37.94 -25.14 40.02
CA ILE A 195 -36.65 -25.45 40.63
C ILE A 195 -36.75 -25.64 42.16
N PRO A 196 -37.45 -24.76 42.92
CA PRO A 196 -37.64 -25.00 44.36
C PRO A 196 -38.30 -26.33 44.67
N ALA A 197 -39.30 -26.76 43.89
CA ALA A 197 -39.96 -28.06 44.09
C ALA A 197 -39.03 -29.23 43.78
N VAL A 198 -38.21 -29.14 42.74
CA VAL A 198 -37.20 -30.17 42.42
C VAL A 198 -36.15 -30.27 43.53
N ILE A 199 -35.64 -29.14 44.04
CA ILE A 199 -34.69 -29.12 45.15
C ILE A 199 -35.35 -29.71 46.41
N ALA A 200 -36.59 -29.32 46.72
CA ALA A 200 -37.32 -29.88 47.86
C ALA A 200 -37.50 -31.40 47.73
N ALA A 201 -37.84 -31.90 46.53
CA ALA A 201 -37.99 -33.33 46.27
C ALA A 201 -36.67 -34.08 46.46
N ILE A 202 -35.55 -33.59 45.90
CA ILE A 202 -34.22 -34.19 46.08
C ILE A 202 -33.84 -34.23 47.56
N MET A 203 -34.01 -33.11 48.27
CA MET A 203 -33.67 -33.03 49.70
C MET A 203 -34.55 -33.96 50.55
N THR A 204 -35.83 -34.11 50.18
CA THR A 204 -36.73 -35.05 50.85
C THR A 204 -36.30 -36.50 50.59
N ILE A 205 -35.94 -36.84 49.35
CA ILE A 205 -35.47 -38.19 49.00
C ILE A 205 -34.19 -38.53 49.77
N VAL A 206 -33.22 -37.61 49.82
CA VAL A 206 -31.96 -37.78 50.57
C VAL A 206 -32.23 -37.95 52.06
N LYS A 207 -33.15 -37.17 52.63
CA LYS A 207 -33.50 -37.28 54.05
C LYS A 207 -34.20 -38.60 54.36
N THR A 208 -35.14 -39.02 53.52
CA THR A 208 -35.85 -40.29 53.69
C THR A 208 -34.90 -41.49 53.55
N SER A 209 -33.94 -41.44 52.62
CA SER A 209 -32.95 -42.51 52.48
C SER A 209 -32.00 -42.58 53.67
N GLN A 210 -31.61 -41.44 54.25
CA GLN A 210 -30.86 -41.40 55.51
C GLN A 210 -31.61 -42.07 56.66
N TYR A 211 -32.92 -41.82 56.80
CA TYR A 211 -33.72 -42.50 57.82
C TYR A 211 -33.79 -44.02 57.60
N ILE A 212 -33.96 -44.48 56.35
CA ILE A 212 -34.01 -45.92 56.05
C ILE A 212 -32.68 -46.61 56.38
N LEU A 213 -31.55 -45.93 56.21
CA LEU A 213 -30.22 -46.47 56.45
C LEU A 213 -29.76 -46.35 57.91
N THR A 214 -30.49 -45.61 58.76
CA THR A 214 -30.11 -45.41 60.17
C THR A 214 -30.66 -46.57 61.02
N PRO A 215 -29.81 -47.34 61.74
CA PRO A 215 -30.25 -48.46 62.58
C PRO A 215 -31.23 -48.01 63.68
N ILE A 216 -32.28 -48.80 63.93
CA ILE A 216 -33.35 -48.50 64.91
C ILE A 216 -32.80 -48.24 66.33
N GLU A 217 -31.68 -48.85 66.69
CA GLU A 217 -31.01 -48.67 67.99
C GLU A 217 -30.46 -47.24 68.20
N GLN A 218 -30.26 -46.48 67.11
CA GLN A 218 -29.80 -45.08 67.18
C GLN A 218 -30.97 -44.08 67.26
N TRP A 219 -32.22 -44.55 67.16
CA TRP A 219 -33.43 -43.70 67.20
C TRP A 219 -33.87 -43.43 68.66
N ASP A 220 -33.00 -42.83 69.46
CA ASP A 220 -33.38 -42.32 70.78
C ASP A 220 -34.06 -40.94 70.66
N SER A 221 -34.84 -40.57 71.68
CA SER A 221 -35.49 -39.27 71.88
C SER A 221 -34.57 -38.07 71.63
N LYS A 222 -33.28 -38.15 71.98
CA LYS A 222 -32.26 -37.13 71.67
C LYS A 222 -31.90 -37.07 70.19
N PHE A 223 -31.79 -38.21 69.51
CA PHE A 223 -31.54 -38.27 68.06
C PHE A 223 -32.70 -37.66 67.30
N LEU A 224 -33.94 -38.03 67.64
CA LEU A 224 -35.16 -37.46 67.06
C LEU A 224 -35.28 -35.95 67.34
N PHE A 225 -34.90 -35.47 68.52
CA PHE A 225 -34.91 -34.04 68.85
C PHE A 225 -33.82 -33.26 68.10
N ILE A 226 -32.60 -33.79 67.98
CA ILE A 226 -31.51 -33.17 67.21
C ILE A 226 -31.85 -33.17 65.71
N GLU A 227 -32.42 -34.26 65.17
CA GLU A 227 -32.94 -34.33 63.79
C GLU A 227 -34.14 -33.39 63.55
N PHE A 228 -35.00 -33.19 64.54
CA PHE A 228 -36.10 -32.23 64.43
C PHE A 228 -35.58 -30.79 64.46
N VAL A 229 -34.65 -30.45 65.35
CA VAL A 229 -34.12 -29.09 65.51
C VAL A 229 -33.09 -28.72 64.42
N TYR A 230 -32.18 -29.64 64.07
CA TYR A 230 -31.12 -29.43 63.06
C TYR A 230 -31.45 -30.01 61.68
N GLY A 231 -32.34 -31.01 61.58
CA GLY A 231 -32.75 -31.59 60.29
C GLY A 231 -33.90 -30.86 59.60
N ILE A 232 -34.57 -29.89 60.26
CA ILE A 232 -35.44 -28.89 59.60
C ILE A 232 -34.63 -27.94 58.70
N ASN A 233 -33.31 -27.86 58.92
CA ASN A 233 -32.48 -26.75 58.45
C ASN A 233 -32.06 -26.80 56.96
N PRO A 234 -31.93 -27.95 56.26
CA PRO A 234 -31.60 -27.93 54.83
C PRO A 234 -32.81 -28.18 53.89
N THR A 235 -33.76 -29.03 54.32
CA THR A 235 -34.89 -29.48 53.48
C THR A 235 -35.95 -28.39 53.26
N ILE A 236 -36.03 -27.41 54.17
CA ILE A 236 -37.01 -26.31 54.10
C ILE A 236 -36.32 -24.99 53.74
N ILE A 237 -35.16 -24.70 54.33
CA ILE A 237 -34.47 -23.41 54.15
C ILE A 237 -33.90 -23.28 52.73
N LEU A 238 -33.29 -24.34 52.18
CA LEU A 238 -32.69 -24.27 50.84
C LEU A 238 -33.78 -24.07 49.75
N PRO A 239 -34.86 -24.90 49.70
CA PRO A 239 -35.95 -24.65 48.78
C PRO A 239 -36.67 -23.32 49.03
N GLY A 240 -36.82 -22.92 50.29
CA GLY A 240 -37.40 -21.63 50.69
C GLY A 240 -36.58 -20.44 50.20
N TYR A 241 -35.25 -20.50 50.30
CA TYR A 241 -34.33 -19.48 49.77
C TYR A 241 -34.43 -19.39 48.24
N PHE A 242 -34.38 -20.52 47.52
CA PHE A 242 -34.55 -20.52 46.06
C PHE A 242 -35.95 -20.06 45.63
N ALA A 243 -37.00 -20.35 46.41
CA ALA A 243 -38.34 -19.85 46.18
C ALA A 243 -38.44 -18.34 46.39
N PHE A 244 -37.80 -17.80 47.44
CA PHE A 244 -37.74 -16.36 47.72
C PHE A 244 -36.96 -15.59 46.65
N VAL A 245 -35.76 -16.06 46.29
CA VAL A 245 -34.94 -15.48 45.22
C VAL A 245 -35.70 -15.50 43.89
N ARG A 246 -36.40 -16.59 43.58
CA ARG A 246 -37.25 -16.68 42.39
C ARG A 246 -38.44 -15.74 42.48
N TYR A 247 -39.11 -15.64 43.62
CA TYR A 247 -40.29 -14.78 43.82
C TYR A 247 -39.95 -13.32 43.54
N ARG A 248 -38.82 -12.82 44.05
CA ARG A 248 -38.38 -11.42 43.88
C ARG A 248 -38.07 -11.06 42.42
N ASN A 249 -37.62 -12.03 41.63
CA ASN A 249 -37.25 -11.85 40.22
C ASN A 249 -38.21 -12.59 39.26
N TYR A 250 -39.40 -12.98 39.73
CA TYR A 250 -40.35 -13.75 38.93
C TYR A 250 -41.13 -12.80 38.02
N LYS A 251 -40.99 -12.99 36.71
CA LYS A 251 -41.89 -12.39 35.74
C LYS A 251 -43.04 -13.36 35.43
N PRO A 252 -44.31 -12.95 35.59
CA PRO A 252 -45.46 -13.75 35.18
C PRO A 252 -45.40 -14.00 33.67
N LYS A 253 -46.06 -15.07 33.25
CA LYS A 253 -46.07 -15.54 31.86
C LYS A 253 -46.50 -14.42 30.90
N ASP A 254 -47.58 -13.71 31.24
CA ASP A 254 -48.15 -12.65 30.43
C ASP A 254 -47.18 -11.47 30.23
N GLN A 255 -46.35 -11.14 31.22
CA GLN A 255 -45.31 -10.11 31.08
C GLN A 255 -44.16 -10.56 30.17
N ILE A 256 -43.77 -11.85 30.24
CA ILE A 256 -42.74 -12.40 29.34
C ILE A 256 -43.27 -12.49 27.90
N GLU A 257 -44.55 -12.86 27.73
CA GLU A 257 -45.20 -12.88 26.42
C GLU A 257 -45.29 -11.48 25.83
N LYS A 258 -45.66 -10.47 26.64
CA LYS A 258 -45.66 -9.07 26.20
C LYS A 258 -44.26 -8.56 25.82
N GLU A 259 -43.24 -8.80 26.65
CA GLU A 259 -41.85 -8.42 26.34
C GLU A 259 -41.33 -9.12 25.07
N ASN A 260 -41.66 -10.40 24.87
CA ASN A 260 -41.27 -11.12 23.66
C ASN A 260 -42.02 -10.63 22.41
N GLN A 261 -43.28 -10.20 22.56
CA GLN A 261 -44.06 -9.62 21.48
C GLN A 261 -43.50 -8.25 21.08
N GLU A 262 -43.19 -7.39 22.05
CA GLU A 262 -42.53 -6.09 21.79
C GLU A 262 -41.18 -6.29 21.08
N LEU A 263 -40.35 -7.24 21.54
CA LEU A 263 -39.09 -7.59 20.89
C LEU A 263 -39.27 -8.16 19.47
N LYS A 264 -40.37 -8.88 19.23
CA LYS A 264 -40.71 -9.41 17.91
C LYS A 264 -41.11 -8.27 16.97
N ASP A 265 -41.98 -7.38 17.44
CA ASP A 265 -42.48 -6.25 16.65
C ASP A 265 -41.33 -5.27 16.31
N GLU A 266 -40.42 -5.01 17.26
CA GLU A 266 -39.20 -4.20 17.01
C GLU A 266 -38.27 -4.85 15.98
N TYR A 267 -38.08 -6.18 16.06
CA TYR A 267 -37.26 -6.92 15.11
C TYR A 267 -37.88 -6.93 13.71
N GLU A 268 -39.19 -7.19 13.60
CA GLU A 268 -39.92 -7.15 12.34
C GLU A 268 -39.83 -5.75 11.71
N LYS A 269 -40.01 -4.69 12.49
CA LYS A 269 -39.83 -3.32 12.01
C LYS A 269 -38.41 -3.04 11.52
N SER A 270 -37.39 -3.49 12.25
CA SER A 270 -35.98 -3.31 11.83
C SER A 270 -35.63 -4.10 10.56
N LEU A 271 -36.25 -5.28 10.37
CA LEU A 271 -36.12 -6.06 9.15
C LEU A 271 -36.79 -5.34 7.97
N GLU A 272 -38.00 -4.82 8.15
CA GLU A 272 -38.72 -4.07 7.12
C GLU A 272 -37.94 -2.81 6.70
N GLU A 273 -37.40 -2.07 7.67
CA GLU A 273 -36.55 -0.89 7.42
C GLU A 273 -35.30 -1.28 6.62
N ALA A 274 -34.55 -2.31 7.06
CA ALA A 274 -33.35 -2.78 6.34
C ALA A 274 -33.67 -3.28 4.93
N GLU A 275 -34.79 -3.97 4.73
CA GLU A 275 -35.25 -4.40 3.41
C GLU A 275 -35.69 -3.24 2.52
N SER A 276 -36.32 -2.22 3.09
CA SER A 276 -36.71 -1.01 2.35
C SER A 276 -35.48 -0.23 1.87
N THR A 277 -34.50 0.00 2.74
CA THR A 277 -33.25 0.68 2.40
C THR A 277 -32.46 -0.09 1.36
N TYR A 278 -32.35 -1.42 1.50
CA TYR A 278 -31.68 -2.25 0.50
C TYR A 278 -32.37 -2.17 -0.88
N LYS A 279 -33.72 -2.18 -0.91
CA LYS A 279 -34.47 -2.03 -2.17
C LYS A 279 -34.24 -0.65 -2.81
N GLU A 280 -34.14 0.41 -2.02
CA GLU A 280 -33.84 1.76 -2.53
C GLU A 280 -32.42 1.83 -3.09
N GLN A 281 -31.43 1.31 -2.36
CA GLN A 281 -30.04 1.23 -2.81
C GLN A 281 -29.89 0.39 -4.08
N MET A 282 -30.60 -0.74 -4.18
CA MET A 282 -30.62 -1.56 -5.39
C MET A 282 -31.23 -0.83 -6.58
N LYS A 283 -32.31 -0.06 -6.40
CA LYS A 283 -32.90 0.75 -7.47
C LYS A 283 -31.94 1.84 -7.96
N GLU A 284 -31.26 2.51 -7.04
CA GLU A 284 -30.27 3.52 -7.38
C GLU A 284 -29.08 2.90 -8.12
N TYR A 285 -28.59 1.76 -7.63
CA TYR A 285 -27.55 0.97 -8.30
C TYR A 285 -27.96 0.55 -9.71
N GLU A 286 -29.16 -0.01 -9.89
CA GLU A 286 -29.69 -0.40 -11.20
C GLU A 286 -29.80 0.78 -12.15
N LYS A 287 -30.23 1.95 -11.65
CA LYS A 287 -30.29 3.17 -12.46
C LYS A 287 -28.90 3.62 -12.91
N ILE A 288 -27.94 3.68 -11.99
CA ILE A 288 -26.57 4.07 -12.32
C ILE A 288 -25.96 3.06 -13.29
N LYS A 289 -26.15 1.76 -13.06
CA LYS A 289 -25.68 0.70 -13.94
C LYS A 289 -26.30 0.82 -15.35
N PHE A 290 -27.60 1.09 -15.44
CA PHE A 290 -28.25 1.30 -16.73
C PHE A 290 -27.67 2.51 -17.48
N GLU A 291 -27.50 3.65 -16.82
CA GLU A 291 -26.85 4.83 -17.41
C GLU A 291 -25.39 4.54 -17.82
N SER A 292 -24.71 3.68 -17.07
CA SER A 292 -23.35 3.20 -17.35
C SER A 292 -23.30 2.35 -18.62
N ASP A 293 -24.19 1.36 -18.71
CA ASP A 293 -24.31 0.43 -19.83
C ASP A 293 -24.73 1.19 -21.11
N GLU A 294 -25.64 2.18 -20.99
CA GLU A 294 -26.06 3.03 -22.11
C GLU A 294 -24.87 3.85 -22.65
N LYS A 295 -24.08 4.47 -21.77
CA LYS A 295 -22.85 5.18 -22.17
C LYS A 295 -21.81 4.25 -22.81
N LEU A 296 -21.69 3.02 -22.33
CA LEU A 296 -20.80 2.02 -22.92
C LEU A 296 -21.24 1.69 -24.35
N ILE A 297 -22.53 1.45 -24.56
CA ILE A 297 -23.10 1.19 -25.88
C ILE A 297 -22.88 2.39 -26.81
N GLU A 298 -23.15 3.62 -26.35
CA GLU A 298 -22.91 4.83 -27.15
C GLU A 298 -21.43 5.00 -27.52
N HIS A 299 -20.52 4.71 -26.59
CA HIS A 299 -19.08 4.77 -26.84
C HIS A 299 -18.63 3.71 -27.84
N GLU A 300 -19.11 2.46 -27.71
CA GLU A 300 -18.81 1.37 -28.65
C GLU A 300 -19.37 1.63 -30.05
N ASP A 301 -20.59 2.16 -30.15
CA ASP A 301 -21.21 2.55 -31.42
C ASP A 301 -20.45 3.69 -32.10
N ALA A 302 -20.08 4.73 -31.34
CA ALA A 302 -19.25 5.82 -31.85
C ALA A 302 -17.86 5.32 -32.30
N ARG A 303 -17.26 4.37 -31.56
CA ARG A 303 -15.99 3.73 -31.95
C ARG A 303 -16.14 2.95 -33.24
N TYR A 304 -17.21 2.18 -33.40
CA TYR A 304 -17.49 1.41 -34.59
C TYR A 304 -17.63 2.32 -35.81
N HIS A 305 -18.45 3.37 -35.72
CA HIS A 305 -18.62 4.34 -36.81
C HIS A 305 -17.33 5.09 -37.14
N ALA A 306 -16.53 5.48 -36.15
CA ALA A 306 -15.24 6.10 -36.39
C ALA A 306 -14.27 5.16 -37.12
N LEU A 307 -14.23 3.87 -36.74
CA LEU A 307 -13.39 2.85 -37.39
C LEU A 307 -13.82 2.57 -38.83
N GLU A 308 -15.13 2.58 -39.09
CA GLU A 308 -15.71 2.38 -40.42
C GLU A 308 -15.43 3.57 -41.35
N ASP A 309 -15.67 4.79 -40.86
CA ASP A 309 -15.49 6.01 -41.65
C ASP A 309 -14.01 6.37 -41.86
N PHE A 310 -13.14 6.07 -40.89
CA PHE A 310 -11.73 6.51 -40.87
C PHE A 310 -10.73 5.40 -40.51
N PRO A 311 -10.71 4.25 -41.22
CA PRO A 311 -9.83 3.13 -40.87
C PRO A 311 -8.33 3.47 -40.97
N GLU A 312 -7.94 4.33 -41.92
CA GLU A 312 -6.54 4.74 -42.07
C GLU A 312 -6.06 5.60 -40.89
N TYR A 313 -6.93 6.43 -40.30
CA TYR A 313 -6.63 7.22 -39.10
C TYR A 313 -6.23 6.30 -37.94
N PHE A 314 -7.01 5.27 -37.66
CA PHE A 314 -6.74 4.33 -36.57
C PHE A 314 -5.49 3.47 -36.83
N ARG A 315 -5.21 3.11 -38.09
CA ARG A 315 -3.96 2.42 -38.45
C ARG A 315 -2.75 3.31 -38.18
N PHE A 316 -2.82 4.57 -38.60
CA PHE A 316 -1.79 5.57 -38.33
C PHE A 316 -1.61 5.80 -36.84
N GLN A 317 -2.70 6.02 -36.09
CA GLN A 317 -2.65 6.20 -34.63
C GLN A 317 -1.99 5.01 -33.92
N ASN A 318 -2.39 3.79 -34.23
CA ASN A 318 -1.77 2.58 -33.66
C ASN A 318 -0.28 2.44 -34.00
N TYR A 319 0.09 2.78 -35.24
CA TYR A 319 1.47 2.81 -35.65
C TYR A 319 2.27 3.83 -34.82
N ILE A 320 1.76 5.06 -34.68
CA ILE A 320 2.40 6.12 -33.90
C ILE A 320 2.52 5.74 -32.42
N ILE A 321 1.47 5.22 -31.79
CA ILE A 321 1.51 4.73 -30.40
C ILE A 321 2.63 3.68 -30.23
N LYS A 322 2.77 2.77 -31.18
CA LYS A 322 3.86 1.78 -31.16
C LYS A 322 5.24 2.42 -31.29
N GLN A 323 5.39 3.50 -32.07
CA GLN A 323 6.65 4.25 -32.16
C GLN A 323 7.00 4.94 -30.84
N PHE A 324 5.99 5.44 -30.11
CA PHE A 324 6.15 6.08 -28.81
C PHE A 324 6.20 5.11 -27.61
N SER A 325 6.18 3.79 -27.85
CA SER A 325 6.18 2.79 -26.78
C SER A 325 7.50 2.71 -26.01
N ALA A 326 7.41 2.37 -24.71
CA ALA A 326 8.58 2.22 -23.85
C ALA A 326 9.59 1.20 -24.40
N GLU A 327 9.14 0.16 -25.11
CA GLU A 327 10.01 -0.83 -25.74
C GLU A 327 10.93 -0.21 -26.82
N LYS A 328 10.43 0.72 -27.64
CA LYS A 328 11.25 1.44 -28.63
C LYS A 328 12.24 2.42 -28.00
N PHE A 329 11.86 3.06 -26.90
CA PHE A 329 12.76 3.97 -26.19
C PHE A 329 13.84 3.21 -25.41
N ASN A 330 13.47 2.09 -24.78
CA ASN A 330 14.34 1.25 -23.95
C ASN A 330 15.15 0.22 -24.73
N SER A 331 14.78 -0.10 -25.97
CA SER A 331 15.68 -0.81 -26.88
C SER A 331 16.92 0.05 -27.10
N SER A 332 17.97 -0.28 -26.36
CA SER A 332 19.33 -0.14 -26.84
C SER A 332 19.34 -0.75 -28.23
N TYR A 333 19.73 0.04 -29.23
CA TYR A 333 20.27 -0.44 -30.50
C TYR A 333 21.08 -1.70 -30.19
N ARG A 334 20.50 -2.90 -30.39
CA ARG A 334 21.32 -4.06 -30.70
C ARG A 334 21.90 -3.68 -32.04
N GLY A 335 23.23 -3.57 -32.11
CA GLY A 335 23.92 -3.51 -33.40
C GLY A 335 23.29 -4.57 -34.29
N ASN A 336 22.99 -4.29 -35.55
CA ASN A 336 23.97 -4.41 -36.63
C ASN A 336 25.31 -5.04 -36.19
N ASP A 337 25.22 -6.21 -35.56
CA ASP A 337 26.18 -7.29 -35.61
C ASP A 337 25.39 -8.49 -36.16
N GLU A 338 25.01 -8.41 -37.43
CA GLU A 338 24.74 -9.55 -38.30
C GLU A 338 24.71 -9.03 -39.74
N GLU A 339 25.43 -9.76 -40.60
CA GLU A 339 25.99 -9.41 -41.91
C GLU A 339 25.04 -8.92 -43.00
#